data_AF-A0A519UV49-F1
#
_entry.id   AF-A0A519UV49-F1
#
_cell.length_a   1.000
_cell.length_b   1.000
_cell.length_c   1.000
_cell.angle_alpha   90.00
_cell.angle_beta   90.00
_cell.angle_gamma   90.00
#
_symmetry.space_group_name_H-M   'P 1'
#
loop_
_entity.id
_entity.type
_entity.pdbx_description
1 polymer ?
#
loop_
_entity_poly.entity_id
_entity_poly.type
_entity_poly.pdbx_seq_one_letter_code
_entity_poly.pdbx_strand_id
1 'polypeptide(L)' 'IMGTDFNNVKKELNTNYIPNKIVLGGEKSELPLLKDKESAETKIYVCKNKTCQLPVATVAEAVKNIRGL' A
#
# COMPACT_ATOMS: atom_id res chain seq x y z
N ILE A 1 -2.57 -1.04 1.32
CA ILE A 1 -3.32 -0.21 0.36
C ILE A 1 -4.71 -0.03 0.94
N MET A 2 -5.09 1.18 1.33
CA MET A 2 -6.38 1.45 1.96
C MET A 2 -7.18 2.43 1.13
N GLY A 3 -8.49 2.23 1.02
CA GLY A 3 -9.42 3.14 0.35
C GLY A 3 -10.31 2.45 -0.68
N THR A 4 -11.20 3.21 -1.29
CA THR A 4 -12.31 2.70 -2.13
C THR A 4 -11.85 1.95 -3.38
N ASP A 5 -10.71 2.34 -3.96
CA ASP A 5 -10.15 1.74 -5.18
C ASP A 5 -8.98 0.76 -4.90
N PHE A 6 -8.86 0.25 -3.67
CA PHE A 6 -7.72 -0.58 -3.26
C PHE A 6 -7.50 -1.81 -4.16
N ASN A 7 -8.56 -2.38 -4.73
CA ASN A 7 -8.49 -3.58 -5.56
C ASN A 7 -7.81 -3.32 -6.92
N ASN A 8 -8.10 -2.19 -7.58
CA ASN A 8 -7.46 -1.85 -8.85
C ASN A 8 -6.00 -1.46 -8.63
N VAL A 9 -5.72 -0.65 -7.60
CA VAL A 9 -4.35 -0.30 -7.20
C VAL A 9 -3.54 -1.54 -6.82
N LYS A 10 -4.15 -2.53 -6.13
CA LYS A 10 -3.49 -3.82 -5.83
C LYS A 10 -3.17 -4.60 -7.10
N LYS A 11 -4.08 -4.66 -8.06
CA LYS A 11 -3.85 -5.35 -9.35
C LYS A 11 -2.70 -4.69 -10.11
N GLU A 12 -2.71 -3.37 -10.21
CA GLU A 12 -1.64 -2.60 -10.84
C GLU A 12 -0.29 -2.81 -10.13
N LEU A 13 -0.24 -2.75 -8.79
CA LEU A 13 0.97 -3.03 -8.02
C LEU A 13 1.50 -4.47 -8.24
N ASN A 14 0.61 -5.43 -8.51
CA ASN A 14 1.00 -6.82 -8.76
C ASN A 14 1.59 -7.06 -10.16
N THR A 15 1.44 -6.13 -11.10
CA THR A 15 2.17 -6.16 -12.38
C THR A 15 3.68 -5.92 -12.18
N ASN A 16 4.07 -5.30 -11.05
CA ASN A 16 5.45 -5.10 -10.65
C ASN A 16 5.92 -6.26 -9.77
N TYR A 17 6.89 -7.03 -10.27
CA TYR A 17 7.54 -8.07 -9.48
C TYR A 17 8.39 -7.45 -8.35
N ILE A 18 8.03 -7.76 -7.11
CA ILE A 18 8.72 -7.31 -5.90
C ILE A 18 8.86 -8.53 -4.98
N PRO A 19 10.07 -9.03 -4.71
CA PRO A 19 10.28 -10.20 -3.89
C PRO A 19 9.94 -9.92 -2.41
N ASN A 20 9.53 -10.96 -1.68
CA ASN A 20 9.25 -10.91 -0.23
C ASN A 20 8.22 -9.84 0.18
N LYS A 21 7.32 -9.47 -0.73
CA LYS A 21 6.23 -8.52 -0.52
C LYS A 21 5.02 -9.21 0.11
N ILE A 22 4.48 -8.62 1.17
CA ILE A 22 3.12 -8.91 1.67
C ILE A 22 2.24 -7.71 1.34
N VAL A 23 1.10 -7.96 0.71
CA VAL A 23 0.13 -6.90 0.39
C VAL A 23 -1.11 -7.07 1.25
N LEU A 24 -1.36 -6.05 2.08
CA LEU A 24 -2.59 -5.92 2.86
C LEU A 24 -3.39 -4.74 2.32
N GLY A 25 -4.72 -4.85 2.34
CA GLY A 25 -5.56 -3.74 1.91
C GLY A 25 -7.05 -4.03 1.91
N GLY A 26 -7.82 -2.95 1.90
CA GLY A 26 -9.27 -2.93 1.96
C GLY A 26 -9.78 -1.51 2.14
N GLU A 27 -11.10 -1.34 2.12
CA GLU A 27 -11.72 -0.07 2.49
C GLU A 27 -11.75 0.11 4.02
N LYS A 28 -12.10 -0.97 4.73
CA LYS A 28 -12.08 -1.09 6.19
C LYS A 28 -11.31 -2.33 6.60
N SER A 29 -10.72 -2.33 7.79
CA SER A 29 -10.03 -3.53 8.29
C SER A 29 -9.90 -3.58 9.80
N GLU A 30 -10.17 -4.75 10.38
CA GLU A 30 -9.91 -5.04 11.80
C GLU A 30 -8.48 -5.51 12.07
N LEU A 31 -7.64 -5.61 11.03
CA LEU A 31 -6.25 -6.03 11.20
C LEU A 31 -5.45 -4.97 11.99
N PRO A 32 -4.73 -5.35 13.06
CA PRO A 32 -3.94 -4.41 13.86
C PRO A 32 -2.93 -3.58 13.04
N LEU A 33 -2.40 -4.15 11.96
CA LEU A 33 -1.45 -3.47 11.06
C LEU A 33 -2.09 -2.39 10.18
N LEU A 34 -3.42 -2.43 10.02
CA LEU A 34 -4.19 -1.50 9.21
C LEU A 34 -5.03 -0.52 10.04
N LYS A 35 -4.97 -0.63 11.37
CA LYS A 35 -5.62 0.30 12.28
C LYS A 35 -5.18 1.74 11.99
N ASP A 36 -6.15 2.66 11.98
CA ASP A 36 -5.95 4.08 11.71
C ASP A 36 -5.39 4.40 10.30
N LYS A 37 -5.46 3.45 9.36
CA LYS A 37 -5.09 3.65 7.94
C LYS A 37 -6.29 3.73 7.01
N GLU A 38 -7.51 3.62 7.53
CA GLU A 38 -8.74 3.78 6.75
C GLU A 38 -8.81 5.20 6.15
N SER A 39 -9.22 5.29 4.89
CA SER A 39 -9.20 6.54 4.13
C SER A 39 -10.26 6.49 3.05
N ALA A 40 -10.94 7.61 2.80
CA ALA A 40 -11.86 7.73 1.67
C ALA A 40 -11.12 7.67 0.33
N GLU A 41 -9.93 8.27 0.28
CA GLU A 41 -9.01 8.21 -0.86
C GLU A 41 -8.11 6.97 -0.80
N THR A 42 -7.81 6.38 -1.95
CA THR A 42 -6.91 5.23 -2.02
C THR A 42 -5.46 5.65 -1.79
N LYS A 43 -4.86 5.10 -0.73
CA LYS A 43 -3.50 5.38 -0.27
C LYS A 43 -2.66 4.11 -0.22
N ILE A 44 -1.42 4.22 -0.69
CA ILE A 44 -0.44 3.15 -0.67
C ILE A 44 0.57 3.42 0.42
N TYR A 45 0.62 2.53 1.41
CA TYR A 45 1.57 2.57 2.52
C TYR A 45 2.68 1.57 2.25
N VAL A 46 3.92 2.05 2.17
CA VAL A 46 5.11 1.21 2.06
C VAL A 46 5.76 1.12 3.44
N CYS A 47 5.77 -0.08 4.01
CA CYS A 47 6.33 -0.33 5.34
C CYS A 47 7.53 -1.27 5.24
N LYS A 48 8.65 -0.90 5.86
CA LYS A 48 9.90 -1.66 5.93
C LYS A 48 10.47 -1.54 7.34
N ASN A 49 10.99 -2.64 7.88
CA ASN A 49 11.61 -2.67 9.22
C ASN A 49 10.73 -2.03 10.31
N LYS A 50 9.45 -2.44 10.36
CA LYS A 50 8.44 -1.94 11.33
C LYS A 50 8.11 -0.45 11.23
N THR A 51 8.57 0.24 10.19
CA THR A 51 8.30 1.67 9.95
C THR A 51 7.56 1.83 8.63
N CYS A 52 6.55 2.69 8.59
CA CYS A 52 5.87 3.05 7.34
C CYS A 52 6.30 4.45 6.90
N GLN A 53 6.52 4.60 5.59
CA GLN A 53 6.72 5.92 4.98
C GLN A 53 5.38 6.67 4.87
N LEU A 54 5.44 7.95 4.50
CA LEU A 54 4.24 8.70 4.13
C LEU A 54 3.52 7.99 2.98
N PRO A 55 2.18 7.88 3.04
CA PRO A 55 1.42 7.24 1.99
C PRO A 55 1.47 8.04 0.69
N VAL A 56 1.49 7.33 -0.43
CA VAL A 56 1.45 7.91 -1.78
C VAL A 56 0.15 7.51 -2.49
N ALA A 57 -0.22 8.26 -3.51
CA ALA A 57 -1.46 8.02 -4.26
C ALA A 57 -1.27 7.03 -5.42
N THR A 58 -0.06 6.93 -5.98
CA THR A 58 0.18 6.16 -7.21
C THR A 58 1.08 4.94 -7.02
N VAL A 59 0.85 3.89 -7.82
CA VAL A 59 1.72 2.69 -7.82
C VAL A 59 3.14 3.04 -8.23
N ALA A 60 3.31 3.96 -9.18
CA ALA A 60 4.63 4.40 -9.64
C ALA A 60 5.49 4.96 -8.48
N GLU A 61 4.93 5.86 -7.67
CA GLU A 61 5.60 6.39 -6.49
C GLU A 61 5.87 5.31 -5.45
N ALA A 62 4.91 4.41 -5.22
CA ALA A 62 5.09 3.32 -4.26
C ALA A 62 6.22 2.37 -4.69
N VAL A 63 6.33 2.05 -5.98
CA VAL A 63 7.40 1.20 -6.53
C VAL A 63 8.75 1.91 -6.41
N LYS A 64 8.80 3.23 -6.66
CA LYS A 64 10.00 4.05 -6.43
C LYS A 64 10.47 3.95 -4.97
N ASN A 65 9.56 4.15 -4.03
CA ASN A 65 9.82 4.03 -2.58
C ASN A 65 10.31 2.64 -2.17
N ILE A 66 9.76 1.57 -2.76
CA ILE A 66 10.16 0.18 -2.48
C ILE A 66 11.57 -0.10 -2.99
N ARG A 67 11.93 0.41 -4.17
CA ARG A 67 13.25 0.24 -4.79
C ARG A 67 14.33 1.14 -4.21
N GLY A 68 13.95 2.14 -3.41
CA GLY A 68 14.88 3.11 -2.82
C GLY A 68 15.40 4.12 -3.85
N LEU A 69 14.57 4.47 -4.83
CA LEU A 69 14.86 5.42 -5.91
C LEU A 69 14.29 6.81 -5.63
#